data_AF-A0A4P9TB90-F1
#
_entry.id   AF-A0A4P9TB90-F1
#
_cell.length_a   1.000
_cell.length_b   1.000
_cell.length_c   1.000
_cell.angle_alpha   90.00
_cell.angle_beta   90.00
_cell.angle_gamma   90.00
#
_symmetry.space_group_name_H-M   'P 1'
#
loop_
_entity.id
_entity.type
_entity.pdbx_description
1 polymer ?
#
loop_
_entity_poly.entity_id
_entity_poly.type
_entity_poly.pdbx_seq_one_letter_code
_entity_poly.pdbx_strand_id
1 'polypeptide(L)'
;MVRENLHDSDDRNPNQPRRVETGDIDAIESEAIREVARRWCRAGRRIEAGNQLTGDYVFDIETGVSVYEHAGKYVASDGDGRDSRLNLPRDAAQMAVGYLEAVEAGGDA
;
A
#
# COMPACT_ATOMS: atom_id res chain seq x y z
N MET A 1 43.27 1.65 5.42
CA MET A 1 42.24 0.91 6.19
C MET A 1 40.92 1.63 5.97
N VAL A 2 40.07 1.09 5.09
CA VAL A 2 38.76 1.66 4.79
C VAL A 2 37.80 1.12 5.85
N ARG A 3 37.24 2.00 6.68
CA ARG A 3 36.16 1.63 7.61
C ARG A 3 34.85 1.77 6.86
N GLU A 4 34.31 0.64 6.44
CA GLU A 4 32.98 0.52 5.87
C GLU A 4 31.97 0.77 6.99
N ASN A 5 31.39 1.99 7.02
CA ASN A 5 30.19 2.26 7.79
C ASN A 5 29.01 1.63 7.04
N LEU A 6 28.81 0.33 7.23
CA LEU A 6 27.56 -0.35 6.93
C LEU A 6 26.52 0.19 7.94
N HIS A 7 25.87 1.30 7.61
CA HIS A 7 24.71 1.77 8.37
C HIS A 7 23.56 0.83 8.00
N ASP A 8 23.40 -0.20 8.83
CA ASP A 8 22.25 -1.09 8.86
C ASP A 8 21.05 -0.29 9.39
N SER A 9 20.48 0.56 8.53
CA SER A 9 19.25 1.31 8.84
C SER A 9 18.05 0.39 8.63
N ASP A 10 17.98 -0.70 9.39
CA ASP A 10 16.80 -1.58 9.49
C ASP A 10 15.92 -1.18 10.69
N ASP A 11 15.84 0.12 10.97
CA ASP A 11 14.81 0.75 11.82
C ASP A 11 13.48 0.87 11.05
N ARG A 12 13.09 -0.19 10.35
CA ARG A 12 11.84 -0.23 9.59
C ARG A 12 10.73 -0.73 10.50
N ASN A 13 9.70 0.11 10.66
CA ASN A 13 8.50 -0.16 11.42
C ASN A 13 7.98 -1.59 11.11
N PRO A 14 7.85 -2.49 12.11
CA PRO A 14 7.40 -3.86 11.88
C PRO A 14 5.96 -3.95 11.34
N ASN A 15 5.23 -2.83 11.33
CA ASN A 15 3.91 -2.71 10.72
C ASN A 15 3.93 -2.23 9.26
N GLN A 16 5.11 -1.98 8.68
CA GLN A 16 5.22 -1.62 7.27
C GLN A 16 5.47 -2.87 6.42
N PRO A 17 4.72 -3.05 5.30
CA PRO A 17 4.87 -4.19 4.41
C PRO A 17 6.32 -4.34 3.89
N ARG A 18 6.75 -5.59 3.71
CA ARG A 18 8.12 -5.92 3.30
C ARG A 18 8.20 -5.90 1.77
N ARG A 19 9.00 -4.98 1.22
CA ARG A 19 9.44 -4.89 -0.19
C ARG A 19 9.50 -6.25 -0.92
N VAL A 20 8.38 -6.70 -1.50
CA VAL A 20 8.31 -7.79 -2.47
C VAL A 20 7.77 -7.19 -3.76
N GLU A 21 8.61 -7.17 -4.80
CA GLU A 21 8.36 -6.41 -6.04
C GLU A 21 7.19 -6.95 -6.88
N THR A 22 6.58 -8.06 -6.48
CA THR A 22 5.27 -8.53 -6.94
C THR A 22 4.66 -9.38 -5.82
N GLY A 23 3.99 -8.75 -4.87
CA GLY A 23 3.25 -9.50 -3.88
C GLY A 23 2.07 -10.28 -4.51
N ASP A 24 1.63 -11.35 -3.84
CA ASP A 24 0.65 -12.30 -4.36
C ASP A 24 -0.77 -11.71 -4.36
N ILE A 25 -1.15 -11.05 -5.47
CA ILE A 25 -2.49 -10.48 -5.67
C ILE A 25 -3.59 -11.56 -5.53
N ASP A 26 -3.30 -12.80 -5.92
CA ASP A 26 -4.27 -13.89 -5.84
C ASP A 26 -4.46 -14.38 -4.40
N ALA A 27 -3.48 -14.15 -3.50
CA ALA A 27 -3.62 -14.39 -2.07
C ALA A 27 -4.54 -13.39 -1.35
N ILE A 28 -4.84 -12.22 -1.94
CA ILE A 28 -5.75 -11.23 -1.35
C ILE A 28 -7.16 -11.81 -1.30
N GLU A 29 -7.82 -11.89 -0.14
CA GLU A 29 -9.17 -12.47 -0.02
C GLU A 29 -10.28 -11.44 -0.30
N SER A 30 -10.06 -10.18 0.07
CA SER A 30 -10.96 -9.06 -0.14
C SER A 30 -11.00 -8.63 -1.60
N GLU A 31 -12.13 -8.90 -2.27
CA GLU A 31 -12.30 -8.58 -3.69
C GLU A 31 -12.09 -7.09 -3.99
N ALA A 32 -12.48 -6.19 -3.07
CA ALA A 32 -12.29 -4.76 -3.26
C ALA A 32 -10.80 -4.35 -3.24
N ILE A 33 -10.01 -4.94 -2.34
CA ILE A 33 -8.56 -4.69 -2.27
C ILE A 33 -7.85 -5.33 -3.45
N ARG A 34 -8.27 -6.55 -3.83
CA ARG A 34 -7.77 -7.26 -5.01
C ARG A 34 -8.04 -6.48 -6.30
N GLU A 35 -9.21 -5.87 -6.43
CA GLU A 35 -9.56 -5.03 -7.58
C GLU A 35 -8.64 -3.81 -7.70
N VAL A 36 -8.33 -3.14 -6.58
CA VAL A 36 -7.35 -2.04 -6.54
C VAL A 36 -5.98 -2.51 -6.99
N ALA A 37 -5.48 -3.62 -6.44
CA ALA A 37 -4.20 -4.20 -6.84
C ALA A 37 -4.16 -4.54 -8.34
N ARG A 38 -5.22 -5.17 -8.88
CA ARG A 38 -5.32 -5.46 -10.31
C ARG A 38 -5.37 -4.19 -11.15
N ARG A 39 -6.10 -3.16 -10.72
CA ARG A 39 -6.18 -1.88 -11.42
C ARG A 39 -4.83 -1.18 -11.48
N TRP A 40 -4.12 -1.10 -10.36
CA TRP A 40 -2.81 -0.45 -10.29
C TRP A 40 -1.75 -1.24 -11.05
N CYS A 41 -1.74 -2.56 -10.93
CA CYS A 41 -0.86 -3.43 -11.72
C CYS A 41 -1.10 -3.25 -13.23
N ARG A 42 -2.37 -3.21 -13.68
CA ARG A 42 -2.72 -2.97 -15.09
C ARG A 42 -2.32 -1.57 -15.57
N ALA A 43 -2.28 -0.58 -14.68
CA ALA A 43 -1.79 0.76 -14.97
C ALA A 43 -0.25 0.83 -15.04
N GLY A 44 0.46 -0.28 -14.85
CA GLY A 44 1.93 -0.33 -14.87
C GLY A 44 2.58 0.19 -13.59
N ARG A 45 1.80 0.38 -12.52
CA ARG A 45 2.31 0.89 -11.25
C ARG A 45 3.15 -0.17 -10.53
N ARG A 46 4.16 0.30 -9.81
CA ARG A 46 4.98 -0.54 -8.94
C ARG A 46 4.25 -0.71 -7.60
N ILE A 47 3.73 -1.90 -7.36
CA ILE A 47 2.93 -2.19 -6.18
C ILE A 47 3.49 -3.36 -5.38
N GLU A 48 3.21 -3.34 -4.08
CA GLU A 48 3.32 -4.48 -3.18
C GLU A 48 1.90 -4.83 -2.71
N ALA A 49 1.49 -6.09 -2.83
CA ALA A 49 0.11 -6.48 -2.54
C ALA A 49 0.04 -7.92 -2.04
N GLY A 50 -0.91 -8.26 -1.18
CA GLY A 50 -1.06 -9.65 -0.76
C GLY A 50 -1.86 -9.78 0.51
N ASN A 51 -1.71 -10.93 1.16
CA ASN A 51 -2.30 -11.21 2.45
C ASN A 51 -1.18 -11.41 3.49
N GLN A 52 -1.26 -10.65 4.58
CA GLN A 52 -0.35 -10.77 5.71
C GLN A 52 -1.13 -11.11 6.98
N LEU A 53 -0.43 -11.37 8.10
CA LEU A 53 -1.07 -11.71 9.38
C LEU A 53 -2.13 -10.70 9.84
N THR A 54 -1.99 -9.43 9.46
CA THR A 54 -2.93 -8.37 9.82
C THR A 54 -4.09 -8.21 8.83
N GLY A 55 -4.05 -8.94 7.71
CA GLY A 55 -5.07 -8.97 6.67
C GLY A 55 -4.54 -8.60 5.28
N ASP A 56 -5.46 -8.39 4.35
CA ASP A 56 -5.17 -8.05 2.96
C ASP A 56 -4.56 -6.65 2.81
N TYR A 57 -3.72 -6.45 1.81
CA TYR A 57 -3.18 -5.13 1.50
C TYR A 57 -2.80 -4.94 0.03
N VAL A 58 -2.75 -3.68 -0.36
CA VAL A 58 -2.03 -3.18 -1.54
C VAL A 58 -1.41 -1.83 -1.21
N PHE A 59 -0.19 -1.63 -1.68
CA PHE A 59 0.64 -0.46 -1.45
C PHE A 59 1.30 -0.07 -2.78
N ASP A 60 1.13 1.19 -3.20
CA ASP A 60 1.85 1.77 -4.32
C ASP A 60 3.20 2.30 -3.85
N ILE A 61 4.27 1.76 -4.42
CA ILE A 61 5.65 2.00 -3.96
C ILE A 61 6.11 3.43 -4.25
N GLU A 62 5.57 4.03 -5.31
CA GLU A 62 6.02 5.34 -5.79
C GLU A 62 5.38 6.48 -5.01
N THR A 63 4.10 6.32 -4.67
CA THR A 63 3.30 7.36 -4.01
C THR A 63 3.12 7.11 -2.51
N GLY A 64 3.32 5.88 -2.04
CA GLY A 64 3.04 5.49 -0.66
C GLY A 64 1.55 5.25 -0.37
N VAL A 65 0.66 5.49 -1.35
CA VAL A 65 -0.78 5.28 -1.21
C VAL A 65 -1.04 3.79 -0.99
N SER A 66 -1.90 3.47 -0.02
CA SER A 66 -2.24 2.07 0.27
C SER A 66 -3.66 1.88 0.73
N VAL A 67 -4.14 0.66 0.55
CA VAL A 67 -5.31 0.15 1.24
C VAL A 67 -4.99 -1.20 1.88
N TYR A 68 -5.33 -1.35 3.16
CA TYR A 68 -5.05 -2.55 3.90
C TYR A 68 -6.07 -2.84 5.00
N GLU A 69 -6.22 -4.10 5.37
CA GLU A 69 -6.96 -4.51 6.55
C GLU A 69 -6.08 -4.41 7.81
N HIS A 70 -6.66 -3.91 8.88
CA HIS A 70 -6.03 -3.84 10.19
C HIS A 70 -7.08 -3.91 11.30
N ALA A 71 -6.95 -4.90 12.19
CA ALA A 71 -7.80 -5.07 13.37
C ALA A 71 -9.32 -5.06 13.07
N GLY A 72 -9.73 -5.72 11.97
CA GLY A 72 -11.13 -5.80 11.54
C GLY A 72 -11.69 -4.49 10.96
N LYS A 73 -10.81 -3.56 10.56
CA LYS A 73 -11.12 -2.35 9.81
C LYS A 73 -10.31 -2.32 8.52
N TYR A 74 -10.75 -1.49 7.59
CA TYR A 74 -10.03 -1.22 6.36
C TYR A 74 -9.46 0.19 6.41
N VAL A 75 -8.20 0.33 6.08
CA VAL A 75 -7.46 1.59 6.16
C VAL A 75 -7.09 2.01 4.75
N ALA A 76 -7.40 3.26 4.40
CA ALA A 76 -6.82 3.92 3.25
C ALA A 76 -5.79 4.93 3.74
N SER A 77 -4.57 4.86 3.22
CA SER A 77 -3.48 5.79 3.55
C SER A 77 -3.06 6.55 2.29
N ASP A 78 -2.82 7.85 2.44
CA ASP A 78 -2.41 8.74 1.34
C ASP A 78 -0.88 8.75 1.08
N GLY A 79 -0.11 8.02 1.90
CA GLY A 79 1.36 8.00 1.82
C GLY A 79 2.04 9.10 2.64
N ASP A 80 1.32 10.16 3.02
CA ASP A 80 1.80 11.28 3.84
C ASP A 80 1.48 11.12 5.34
N GLY A 81 0.99 9.94 5.72
CA GLY A 81 0.68 9.57 7.11
C GLY A 81 -0.73 9.92 7.55
N ARG A 82 -1.65 10.27 6.63
CA ARG A 82 -3.07 10.36 6.95
C ARG A 82 -3.76 9.03 6.65
N ASP A 83 -4.23 8.40 7.71
CA ASP A 83 -4.95 7.13 7.63
C ASP A 83 -6.44 7.34 7.88
N SER A 84 -7.26 6.89 6.95
CA SER A 84 -8.71 6.84 7.08
C SER A 84 -9.16 5.42 7.40
N ARG A 85 -9.71 5.22 8.60
CA ARG A 85 -10.23 3.91 9.06
C ARG A 85 -11.71 3.78 8.75
N LEU A 86 -12.04 2.74 8.00
CA LEU A 86 -13.37 2.49 7.44
C LEU A 86 -13.87 1.09 7.84
N ASN A 87 -15.19 0.93 7.83
CA ASN A 87 -15.83 -0.34 8.18
C ASN A 87 -15.96 -1.29 6.99
N LEU A 88 -15.90 -0.76 5.77
CA LEU A 88 -16.12 -1.51 4.54
C LEU A 88 -14.88 -1.45 3.66
N PRO A 89 -14.50 -2.56 3.02
CA PRO A 89 -13.32 -2.61 2.17
C PRO A 89 -13.49 -1.76 0.91
N ARG A 90 -14.72 -1.66 0.40
CA ARG A 90 -15.04 -0.86 -0.79
C ARG A 90 -14.82 0.63 -0.57
N ASP A 91 -15.20 1.14 0.59
CA ASP A 91 -15.02 2.57 0.92
C ASP A 91 -13.53 2.90 1.00
N ALA A 92 -12.73 2.02 1.61
CA ALA A 92 -11.29 2.21 1.71
C ALA A 92 -10.61 2.11 0.35
N ALA A 93 -11.02 1.15 -0.48
CA ALA A 93 -10.55 1.01 -1.85
C ALA A 93 -10.85 2.26 -2.70
N GLN A 94 -12.09 2.78 -2.65
CA GLN A 94 -12.47 4.00 -3.37
C GLN A 94 -11.67 5.21 -2.90
N MET A 95 -11.44 5.32 -1.60
CA MET A 95 -10.66 6.41 -1.02
C MET A 95 -9.18 6.35 -1.45
N ALA A 96 -8.56 5.17 -1.43
CA ALA A 96 -7.19 4.98 -1.90
C ALA A 96 -7.03 5.32 -3.39
N VAL A 97 -8.01 4.97 -4.23
CA VAL A 97 -8.02 5.40 -5.64
C VAL A 97 -8.08 6.92 -5.74
N GLY A 98 -8.92 7.58 -4.94
CA GLY A 98 -9.00 9.04 -4.90
C GLY A 98 -7.71 9.72 -4.43
N TYR A 99 -7.00 9.14 -3.44
CA TYR A 99 -5.69 9.63 -3.03
C TYR A 99 -4.68 9.57 -4.16
N LEU A 100 -4.66 8.46 -4.89
CA LEU A 100 -3.76 8.29 -6.02
C LEU A 100 -4.04 9.30 -7.15
N GLU A 101 -5.31 9.49 -7.50
CA GLU A 101 -5.73 10.48 -8.50
C GLU A 101 -5.37 11.92 -8.06
N ALA A 102 -5.44 12.22 -6.76
CA ALA A 102 -5.03 13.51 -6.22
C ALA A 102 -3.50 13.72 -6.26
N VAL A 103 -2.71 12.68 -5.98
CA VAL A 103 -1.24 12.72 -6.10
C VAL A 103 -0.84 12.96 -7.55
N GLU A 104 -1.47 12.27 -8.50
CA GLU A 104 -1.22 12.45 -9.94
C GLU A 104 -1.57 13.88 -10.41
N ALA A 105 -2.69 14.44 -9.95
CA ALA A 105 -3.11 15.79 -10.33
C ALA A 105 -2.24 16.91 -9.71
N GLY A 106 -1.54 16.62 -8.60
CA GLY A 106 -0.67 17.58 -7.91
C GLY A 106 0.78 17.64 -8.43
N GLY A 107 1.18 16.70 -9.29
CA GLY A 107 2.56 16.58 -9.80
C GLY A 107 2.92 17.46 -11.00
N ASP A 108 1.98 18.29 -11.50
CA ASP A 108 2.10 19.12 -12.71
C ASP A 108 2.40 20.62 -12.39
N ALA A 109 3.23 20.90 -11.37
CA ALA A 109 3.59 22.27 -10.96
C ALA A 109 5.09 22.57 -11.08
#